data_AF-A0A450X7M8-F1
#
_entry.id   AF-A0A450X7M8-F1
#
_cell.length_a   1.000
_cell.length_b   1.000
_cell.length_c   1.000
_cell.angle_alpha   90.00
_cell.angle_beta   90.00
_cell.angle_gamma   90.00
#
_symmetry.space_group_name_H-M   'P 1'
#
loop_
_entity.id
_entity.type
_entity.pdbx_description
1 polymer ?
#
loop_
_entity_poly.entity_id
_entity_poly.type
_entity_poly.pdbx_seq_one_letter_code
_entity_poly.pdbx_strand_id
1 'polypeptide(L)' 'MEFSDHPISETREINENLYIDLDDVGNVVSVTIEHASIQANISELAFQRIAAEG' A
#
# COMPACT_ATOMS: atom_id res chain seq x y z
N MET A 1 0.52 -1.77 -14.02
CA MET A 1 0.12 -1.39 -12.66
C MET A 1 -0.66 -0.09 -12.80
N GLU A 2 -1.97 -0.17 -12.71
CA GLU A 2 -2.86 1.01 -12.68
C GLU A 2 -3.23 1.22 -11.22
N PHE A 3 -2.69 2.28 -10.63
CA PHE A 3 -3.12 2.75 -9.31
C PHE A 3 -4.44 3.49 -9.51
N SER A 4 -5.42 3.26 -8.64
CA SER A 4 -6.77 3.84 -8.78
C SER A 4 -6.69 5.37 -8.79
N ASP A 5 -7.46 6.04 -9.65
CA ASP A 5 -7.57 7.52 -9.72
C ASP A 5 -8.34 8.13 -8.53
N HIS A 6 -8.61 7.31 -7.51
CA HIS A 6 -9.40 7.74 -6.35
C HIS A 6 -8.58 8.68 -5.47
N PRO A 7 -9.19 9.75 -4.92
CA PRO A 7 -8.52 10.65 -4.02
C PRO A 7 -8.07 9.92 -2.75
N ILE A 8 -6.87 10.23 -2.28
CA ILE A 8 -6.31 9.71 -1.03
C ILE A 8 -7.01 10.43 0.13
N SER A 9 -7.72 9.68 0.97
CA SER A 9 -8.36 10.18 2.18
C SER A 9 -7.50 9.96 3.42
N GLU A 10 -6.72 8.89 3.47
CA GLU A 10 -5.89 8.54 4.62
C GLU A 10 -4.58 7.88 4.19
N THR A 11 -3.46 8.29 4.78
CA THR A 11 -2.17 7.58 4.67
C THR A 11 -1.88 6.87 5.98
N ARG A 12 -1.59 5.57 5.93
CA ARG A 12 -1.23 4.75 7.10
C ARG A 12 0.18 4.20 6.96
N GLU A 13 0.96 4.37 8.02
CA GLU A 13 2.23 3.68 8.19
C GLU A 13 1.96 2.23 8.62
N ILE A 14 2.48 1.27 7.85
CA ILE A 14 2.44 -0.15 8.18
C ILE A 14 3.72 -0.56 8.92
N ASN A 15 4.85 0.01 8.51
CA ASN A 15 6.13 -0.06 9.21
C ASN A 15 7.04 1.10 8.78
N GLU A 16 8.23 1.20 9.37
CA GLU A 16 9.24 2.25 9.13
C GLU A 16 9.56 2.51 7.64
N ASN A 17 9.28 1.56 6.75
CA ASN A 17 9.62 1.65 5.34
C ASN A 17 8.42 1.36 4.41
N LEU A 18 7.21 1.19 4.94
CA LEU A 18 6.01 0.82 4.17
C LEU A 18 4.81 1.66 4.59
N TYR A 19 4.24 2.35 3.60
CA TYR A 19 3.06 3.18 3.77
C TYR A 19 2.01 2.76 2.76
N ILE A 20 0.74 2.86 3.17
CA ILE A 20 -0.40 2.64 2.29
C ILE A 20 -1.29 3.88 2.30
N ASP A 21 -1.79 4.22 1.13
CA ASP A 21 -2.77 5.28 0.95
C ASP A 21 -4.14 4.65 0.71
N LEU A 22 -5.15 5.10 1.45
CA LEU A 22 -6.52 4.62 1.42
C LEU A 22 -7.47 5.71 0.91
N ASP A 23 -8.49 5.31 0.15
CA ASP A 23 -9.63 6.17 -0.17
C ASP A 23 -10.62 6.25 1.00
N ASP A 24 -11.65 7.08 0.85
CA ASP A 24 -12.69 7.32 1.87
C ASP A 24 -13.43 6.04 2.33
N VAL A 25 -13.51 5.04 1.46
CA VAL A 25 -14.12 3.74 1.72
C VAL A 25 -13.11 2.72 2.26
N GLY A 26 -11.84 3.09 2.40
CA GLY A 26 -10.77 2.25 2.93
C GLY A 26 -10.14 1.31 1.90
N ASN A 27 -10.28 1.55 0.60
CA ASN A 27 -9.53 0.80 -0.41
C ASN A 27 -8.15 1.41 -0.62
N VAL A 28 -7.15 0.54 -0.79
CA VAL A 28 -5.79 0.94 -1.17
C VAL A 28 -5.77 1.61 -2.53
N VAL A 29 -5.34 2.86 -2.54
CA VAL A 29 -5.07 3.69 -3.72
C VAL A 29 -3.61 3.55 -4.15
N SER A 30 -2.69 3.61 -3.18
CA SER A 30 -1.24 3.62 -3.41
C SER A 30 -0.48 2.91 -2.29
N VAL A 31 0.72 2.43 -2.59
CA VAL A 31 1.66 1.83 -1.64
C VAL A 31 3.04 2.44 -1.87
N THR A 32 3.63 3.00 -0.83
CA THR A 32 4.97 3.59 -0.87
C THR A 32 5.93 2.69 -0.09
N ILE A 33 7.03 2.29 -0.72
CA ILE A 33 8.09 1.48 -0.11
C ILE A 33 9.38 2.29 -0.14
N GLU A 34 9.82 2.73 1.03
CA GLU A 34 11.08 3.46 1.19
C GLU A 34 12.24 2.45 1.34
N HIS A 35 13.45 2.85 0.96
CA HIS A 35 14.64 1.98 1.00
C HIS A 35 14.54 0.68 0.18
N ALA A 36 13.63 0.60 -0.79
CA ALA A 36 13.48 -0.54 -1.70
C ALA A 36 14.79 -0.94 -2.42
N SER A 37 15.70 0.02 -2.64
CA SER A 37 17.01 -0.20 -3.26
C SER A 37 18.04 -0.89 -2.33
N ILE A 38 17.97 -0.64 -1.00
CA ILE A 38 18.82 -1.32 0.00
C ILE A 38 18.29 -2.74 0.25
N GLN A 39 16.98 -2.91 0.15
CA GLN A 39 16.29 -4.19 0.28
C GLN A 39 16.02 -4.84 -1.09
N ALA A 40 16.70 -4.43 -2.17
CA ALA A 40 16.45 -4.81 -3.57
C ALA A 40 16.79 -6.28 -3.93
N ASN A 41 16.54 -7.20 -3.00
CA ASN A 41 16.22 -8.59 -3.28
C ASN A 41 14.72 -8.87 -3.08
N ILE A 42 13.86 -7.84 -3.17
CA ILE A 42 12.42 -8.03 -3.29
C ILE A 42 12.16 -8.40 -4.76
N SER A 43 12.30 -9.68 -5.08
CA SER A 43 11.97 -10.20 -6.41
C SER A 43 10.45 -10.20 -6.66
N GLU A 44 9.65 -10.32 -5.58
CA GLU A 44 8.19 -10.38 -5.64
C GLU A 44 7.56 -9.71 -4.41
N LEU A 45 6.49 -8.94 -4.62
CA LEU A 45 5.65 -8.36 -3.59
C LEU A 45 4.25 -8.97 -3.70
N ALA A 46 3.80 -9.66 -2.65
CA ALA A 46 2.45 -10.18 -2.54
C ALA A 46 1.66 -9.35 -1.50
N PHE A 47 0.71 -8.54 -1.99
CA PHE A 47 -0.26 -7.85 -1.14
C PHE A 47 -1.57 -8.63 -1.15
N GLN A 48 -1.99 -9.13 0.02
CA GLN A 48 -3.28 -9.80 0.17
C GLN A 48 -4.16 -8.98 1.11
N ARG A 49 -5.20 -8.37 0.55
CA ARG A 49 -6.26 -7.72 1.33
C ARG A 49 -7.13 -8.81 1.94
N ILE A 50 -7.06 -8.98 3.26
CA ILE A 50 -8.09 -9.72 3.99
C ILE A 50 -9.18 -8.70 4.33
N ALA A 51 -10.22 -8.64 3.51
CA ALA A 51 -11.44 -7.97 3.94
C ALA A 51 -11.97 -8.74 5.16
N ALA A 52 -12.25 -8.04 6.26
CA ALA A 52 -13.06 -8.64 7.31
C ALA A 52 -14.46 -8.81 6.70
N GLU A 53 -14.77 -10.02 6.23
CA GLU A 53 -16.11 -10.41 5.81
C GLU A 53 -17.05 -10.10 6.99
N GLY A 54 -17.92 -9.12 6.80
CA GLY A 54 -19.00 -8.74 7.71
C GLY A 54 -20.35 -9.14 7.13
#